data_AF-X0T6D0-F1
#
_entry.id   AF-X0T6D0-F1
#
_cell.length_a   1.000
_cell.length_b   1.000
_cell.length_c   1.000
_cell.angle_alpha   90.00
_cell.angle_beta   90.00
_cell.angle_gamma   90.00
#
_symmetry.space_group_name_H-M   'P 1'
#
loop_
_entity.id
_entity.type
_entity.pdbx_description
1 polymer ?
#
loop_
_entity_poly.entity_id
_entity_poly.type
_entity_poly.pdbx_seq_one_letter_code
_entity_poly.pdbx_strand_id
1 'polypeptide(L)'
;VGRVTKIGNSSIRPRNQQVSSSDQAIDFEVRVTLEDSGVELRPDLSASADVITDVRPDALAIPIIALTLMDPGEFERLPNELEGEEAMAESTDSDEPVEGVFVIDGDLARFRPVEIGVAGDNYFEVLEGLDEGETVVSGTYQVIRELSDGDLVDPTSSDSTQATEE
;
A
#
# COMPACT_ATOMS: atom_id res chain seq x y z
N VAL A 1 -22.53 11.13 -6.21
CA VAL A 1 -21.23 11.40 -5.55
C VAL A 1 -21.55 12.08 -4.22
N GLY A 2 -20.78 11.81 -3.17
CA GLY A 2 -21.00 12.41 -1.86
C GLY A 2 -19.71 13.05 -1.34
N ARG A 3 -19.84 14.00 -0.41
CA ARG A 3 -18.70 14.60 0.28
C ARG A 3 -18.81 14.36 1.77
N VAL A 4 -17.71 13.98 2.40
CA VAL A 4 -17.60 13.95 3.86
C VAL A 4 -17.67 15.40 4.37
N THR A 5 -18.70 15.72 5.14
CA THR A 5 -18.92 17.10 5.65
C THR A 5 -18.67 17.22 7.15
N LYS A 6 -18.62 16.10 7.88
CA LYS A 6 -18.29 16.10 9.30
C LYS A 6 -17.56 14.82 9.68
N ILE A 7 -16.52 14.99 10.48
CA ILE A 7 -15.80 13.93 11.17
C ILE A 7 -16.01 14.17 12.67
N GLY A 8 -16.41 13.14 13.41
CA GLY A 8 -16.59 13.21 14.85
C GLY A 8 -15.25 13.42 15.56
N ASN A 9 -15.20 14.36 16.51
CA ASN A 9 -13.98 14.65 17.28
C ASN A 9 -13.78 13.71 18.48
N SER A 10 -14.72 12.79 18.72
CA SER A 10 -14.66 11.82 19.82
C SER A 10 -14.94 10.44 19.27
N SER A 11 -14.20 9.45 19.76
CA SER A 11 -14.43 8.07 19.38
C SER A 11 -15.73 7.52 19.98
N ILE A 12 -16.42 6.69 19.21
CA ILE A 12 -17.59 5.96 19.67
C ILE A 12 -17.12 4.63 20.28
N ARG A 13 -17.18 4.50 21.60
CA ARG A 13 -16.93 3.22 22.27
C ARG A 13 -18.25 2.45 22.37
N PRO A 14 -18.37 1.24 21.82
CA PRO A 14 -19.58 0.45 22.00
C PRO A 14 -19.78 0.19 23.50
N ARG A 15 -20.93 0.59 24.04
CA ARG A 15 -21.27 0.61 25.48
C ARG A 15 -21.21 -0.77 26.19
N ASN A 16 -20.94 -1.87 25.47
CA ASN A 16 -21.13 -3.23 25.94
C ASN A 16 -19.86 -4.11 25.99
N GLN A 17 -18.66 -3.59 25.75
CA GLN A 17 -17.43 -4.41 25.81
C GLN A 17 -16.66 -4.19 27.12
N GLN A 18 -16.95 -5.02 28.14
CA GLN A 18 -16.04 -5.31 29.24
C GLN A 18 -15.05 -6.41 28.80
N VAL A 19 -14.02 -6.11 28.00
CA VAL A 19 -12.94 -7.07 27.71
C VAL A 19 -11.61 -6.36 27.43
N SER A 20 -10.57 -6.81 28.16
CA SER A 20 -9.11 -6.77 27.97
C SER A 20 -8.44 -5.66 27.15
N SER A 21 -7.45 -5.01 27.78
CA SER A 21 -6.76 -3.78 27.41
C SER A 21 -5.79 -3.81 26.21
N SER A 22 -5.88 -4.77 25.31
CA SER A 22 -4.95 -4.86 24.17
C SER A 22 -5.74 -4.88 22.87
N ASP A 23 -5.67 -3.77 22.15
CA ASP A 23 -6.14 -3.56 20.78
C ASP A 23 -7.66 -3.34 20.60
N GLN A 24 -8.15 -2.17 21.07
CA GLN A 24 -9.50 -1.70 20.73
C GLN A 24 -9.46 -0.85 19.46
N ALA A 25 -10.15 -1.29 18.41
CA ALA A 25 -10.45 -0.46 17.24
C ALA A 25 -11.19 0.81 17.68
N ILE A 26 -10.69 1.96 17.23
CA ILE A 26 -11.24 3.27 17.56
C ILE A 26 -12.14 3.72 16.42
N ASP A 27 -13.45 3.67 16.64
CA ASP A 27 -14.43 4.07 15.66
C ASP A 27 -14.76 5.57 15.78
N PHE A 28 -14.95 6.25 14.65
CA PHE A 28 -15.38 7.65 14.58
C PHE A 28 -16.65 7.80 13.73
N GLU A 29 -17.57 8.66 14.19
CA GLU A 29 -18.77 8.99 13.41
C GLU A 29 -18.41 9.91 12.24
N VAL A 30 -18.76 9.52 11.03
CA VAL A 30 -18.58 10.33 9.82
C VAL A 30 -19.94 10.65 9.22
N ARG A 31 -20.15 11.91 8.82
CA ARG A 31 -21.35 12.33 8.10
C ARG A 31 -21.01 12.63 6.65
N VAL A 32 -21.62 11.88 5.75
CA VAL A 32 -21.52 12.07 4.31
C VAL A 32 -22.76 12.82 3.83
N THR A 33 -22.56 13.92 3.12
CA THR A 33 -23.62 14.63 2.42
C THR A 33 -23.59 14.19 0.96
N LEU A 34 -24.69 13.61 0.50
CA LEU A 34 -24.83 13.20 -0.89
C LEU A 34 -25.22 14.42 -1.72
N GLU A 35 -24.53 14.61 -2.85
CA GLU A 35 -24.96 15.57 -3.85
C GLU A 35 -26.20 15.01 -4.56
N ASP A 36 -27.12 15.90 -4.94
CA ASP A 36 -28.39 15.50 -5.56
C ASP A 36 -28.13 14.75 -6.88
N SER A 37 -28.25 13.43 -6.82
CA SER A 37 -28.07 12.52 -7.96
C SER A 37 -29.40 12.16 -8.62
N GLY A 38 -30.53 12.75 -8.19
CA GLY A 38 -31.87 12.36 -8.63
C GLY A 38 -32.35 11.00 -8.11
N VAL A 39 -31.64 10.42 -7.13
CA VAL A 39 -32.00 9.14 -6.51
C VAL A 39 -32.79 9.39 -5.22
N GLU A 40 -34.03 8.91 -5.16
CA GLU A 40 -34.84 8.90 -3.93
C GLU A 40 -34.36 7.81 -2.98
N LEU A 41 -33.58 8.20 -1.97
CA LEU A 41 -33.18 7.31 -0.89
C LEU A 41 -34.30 7.22 0.16
N ARG A 42 -34.70 5.99 0.48
CA ARG A 42 -35.64 5.74 1.56
C ARG A 42 -34.91 5.70 2.91
N PRO A 43 -35.46 6.32 3.96
CA PRO A 43 -34.92 6.15 5.31
C PRO A 43 -34.97 4.66 5.72
N ASP A 44 -34.13 4.28 6.67
CA ASP A 44 -33.98 2.91 7.21
C ASP A 44 -33.36 1.87 6.27
N LEU A 45 -32.70 2.29 5.18
CA LEU A 45 -31.85 1.42 4.38
C LEU A 45 -30.40 1.46 4.84
N SER A 46 -29.75 0.30 4.89
CA SER A 46 -28.29 0.20 5.01
C SER A 46 -27.63 0.57 3.70
N ALA A 47 -26.51 1.28 3.77
CA ALA A 47 -25.67 1.62 2.62
C ALA A 47 -24.20 1.38 2.98
N SER A 48 -23.42 0.97 1.99
CA SER A 48 -21.96 0.97 2.04
C SER A 48 -21.45 2.15 1.21
N ALA A 49 -20.35 2.75 1.64
CA ALA A 49 -19.71 3.85 0.92
C ALA A 49 -18.20 3.68 1.00
N ASP A 50 -17.55 3.86 -0.14
CA ASP A 50 -16.09 3.93 -0.22
C ASP A 50 -15.65 5.39 -0.06
N VAL A 51 -14.70 5.62 0.85
CA VAL A 51 -14.20 6.97 1.17
C VAL A 51 -12.82 7.13 0.58
N ILE A 52 -12.74 7.90 -0.50
CA ILE A 52 -11.47 8.26 -1.14
C ILE A 52 -10.84 9.41 -0.35
N THR A 53 -9.67 9.17 0.23
CA THR A 53 -8.95 10.14 1.09
C THR A 53 -8.00 11.02 0.29
N ASP A 54 -7.36 10.47 -0.73
CA ASP A 54 -6.44 11.19 -1.61
C ASP A 54 -6.44 10.58 -3.02
N VAL A 55 -6.05 11.38 -4.01
CA VAL A 55 -5.90 10.94 -5.41
C VAL A 55 -4.65 11.57 -5.99
N ARG A 56 -3.81 10.74 -6.61
CA ARG A 56 -2.59 11.16 -7.31
C ARG A 56 -2.66 10.70 -8.77
N PRO A 57 -2.91 11.61 -9.74
CA PRO A 57 -2.82 11.26 -11.14
C PRO A 57 -1.34 11.09 -11.54
N ASP A 58 -1.09 10.22 -12.51
CA ASP A 58 0.24 10.01 -13.11
C ASP A 58 1.34 9.64 -12.10
N ALA A 59 1.00 8.84 -11.09
CA ALA A 59 1.95 8.34 -10.09
C ALA A 59 2.63 7.04 -10.56
N LEU A 60 3.92 6.88 -10.23
CA LEU A 60 4.59 5.58 -10.32
C LEU A 60 3.94 4.64 -9.31
N ALA A 61 3.55 3.45 -9.75
CA ALA A 61 2.78 2.55 -8.92
C ALA A 61 3.21 1.10 -9.09
N ILE A 62 3.20 0.36 -7.97
CA ILE A 62 3.49 -1.07 -7.91
C ILE A 62 2.23 -1.84 -7.48
N PRO A 63 2.03 -3.08 -7.94
CA PRO A 63 0.97 -3.93 -7.41
C PRO A 63 1.15 -4.14 -5.91
N ILE A 64 0.05 -4.13 -5.15
CA ILE A 64 0.09 -4.36 -3.68
C ILE A 64 0.79 -5.67 -3.32
N ILE A 65 0.66 -6.69 -4.17
CA ILE A 65 1.25 -8.01 -3.99
C ILE A 65 2.77 -8.08 -4.29
N ALA A 66 3.40 -6.97 -4.67
CA ALA A 66 4.85 -6.89 -4.88
C ALA A 66 5.60 -6.33 -3.66
N LEU A 67 4.90 -5.61 -2.77
CA LEU A 67 5.50 -5.01 -1.58
C LEU A 67 5.74 -6.06 -0.49
N THR A 68 6.91 -6.01 0.14
CA THR A 68 7.27 -6.88 1.25
C THR A 68 8.09 -6.16 2.31
N LEU A 69 8.29 -6.84 3.43
CA LEU A 69 9.10 -6.39 4.55
C LEU A 69 10.34 -7.28 4.64
N MET A 70 11.51 -6.67 4.82
CA MET A 70 12.78 -7.39 5.00
C MET A 70 13.56 -6.83 6.17
N ASP A 71 14.20 -7.71 6.96
CA ASP A 71 14.96 -7.27 8.11
C ASP A 71 16.25 -6.54 7.67
N PRO A 72 16.68 -5.50 8.41
CA PRO A 72 17.89 -4.76 8.07
C PRO A 72 19.11 -5.68 8.13
N GLY A 73 19.80 -5.80 6.99
CA GLY A 73 20.99 -6.64 6.83
C GLY A 73 20.78 -7.94 6.04
N GLU A 74 19.54 -8.26 5.62
CA GLU A 74 19.25 -9.39 4.73
C GLU A 74 19.39 -9.05 3.24
N PHE A 75 19.72 -7.80 2.90
CA PHE A 75 19.90 -7.32 1.53
C PHE A 75 21.11 -6.40 1.39
N GLU A 76 21.72 -6.39 0.20
CA GLU A 76 22.83 -5.49 -0.13
C GLU A 76 22.34 -4.22 -0.83
N ARG A 77 22.58 -3.04 -0.24
CA ARG A 77 22.35 -1.75 -0.90
C ARG A 77 23.35 -1.56 -2.05
N LEU A 78 22.87 -1.40 -3.27
CA LEU A 78 23.73 -1.16 -4.43
C LEU A 78 24.19 0.30 -4.46
N PRO A 79 25.42 0.59 -4.93
CA PRO A 79 25.98 1.95 -4.90
C PRO A 79 25.18 3.01 -5.68
N ASN A 80 24.37 2.59 -6.65
CA ASN A 80 23.55 3.49 -7.47
C ASN A 80 22.19 3.82 -6.81
N GLU A 81 21.82 3.11 -5.75
CA GLU A 81 20.60 3.36 -4.97
C GLU A 81 20.83 4.42 -3.87
N LEU A 82 22.08 4.90 -3.78
CA LEU A 82 22.54 5.84 -2.77
C LEU A 82 22.31 7.32 -3.14
N GLU A 83 21.76 7.61 -4.32
CA GLU A 83 21.53 9.00 -4.76
C GLU A 83 20.29 9.66 -4.10
N GLY A 84 19.46 8.89 -3.38
CA GLY A 84 18.31 9.35 -2.58
C GLY A 84 18.54 9.44 -1.07
N GLU A 85 19.80 9.47 -0.64
CA GLU A 85 20.28 9.15 0.73
C GLU A 85 19.72 9.98 1.90
N GLU A 86 19.01 11.10 1.68
CA GLU A 86 18.69 12.02 2.76
C GLU A 86 17.47 11.61 3.60
N ALA A 87 16.60 10.70 3.11
CA ALA A 87 15.41 10.23 3.84
C ALA A 87 15.55 8.80 4.40
N MET A 88 16.28 7.90 3.73
CA MET A 88 16.36 6.48 4.12
C MET A 88 17.54 6.13 5.05
N ALA A 89 18.51 7.03 5.23
CA ALA A 89 19.66 6.79 6.09
C ALA A 89 19.32 6.84 7.60
N GLU A 90 18.22 7.49 7.99
CA GLU A 90 17.79 7.56 9.40
C GLU A 90 17.21 6.24 9.95
N SER A 91 16.90 5.27 9.08
CA SER A 91 16.36 3.95 9.48
C SER A 91 17.42 2.88 9.75
N THR A 92 18.71 3.21 9.64
CA THR A 92 19.79 2.20 9.74
C THR A 92 20.18 1.85 11.20
N ASP A 93 19.56 2.49 12.20
CA ASP A 93 19.78 2.24 13.63
C ASP A 93 18.57 1.59 14.34
N SER A 94 17.51 1.24 13.60
CA SER A 94 16.37 0.49 14.16
C SER A 94 16.37 -0.95 13.66
N ASP A 95 16.17 -1.92 14.56
CA ASP A 95 15.88 -3.34 14.25
C ASP A 95 14.48 -3.50 13.60
N GLU A 96 13.99 -2.47 12.90
CA GLU A 96 12.67 -2.46 12.29
C GLU A 96 12.74 -2.96 10.85
N PRO A 97 11.77 -3.80 10.42
CA PRO A 97 11.74 -4.29 9.06
C PRO A 97 11.55 -3.14 8.07
N VAL A 98 12.25 -3.23 6.94
CA VAL A 98 12.25 -2.24 5.86
C VAL A 98 11.24 -2.64 4.79
N GLU A 99 10.42 -1.68 4.35
CA GLU A 99 9.50 -1.84 3.21
C GLU A 99 10.26 -1.77 1.89
N GLY A 100 9.99 -2.72 0.99
CA GLY A 100 10.68 -2.81 -0.30
C GLY A 100 10.00 -3.72 -1.31
N VAL A 101 10.55 -3.73 -2.52
CA VAL A 101 10.15 -4.60 -3.63
C VAL A 101 11.36 -5.35 -4.16
N PHE A 102 11.12 -6.47 -4.83
CA PHE A 102 12.18 -7.15 -5.59
C PHE A 102 12.18 -6.66 -7.04
N VAL A 103 13.32 -6.14 -7.50
CA VAL A 103 13.55 -5.73 -8.89
C VAL A 103 14.32 -6.83 -9.60
N ILE A 104 13.95 -7.11 -10.85
CA ILE A 104 14.64 -8.09 -11.68
C ILE A 104 15.91 -7.46 -12.26
N ASP A 105 17.07 -7.97 -11.86
CA ASP A 105 18.38 -7.65 -12.45
C ASP A 105 18.94 -8.89 -13.16
N GLY A 106 18.68 -8.99 -14.47
CA GLY A 106 18.98 -10.18 -15.24
C GLY A 106 18.10 -11.37 -14.85
N ASP A 107 18.71 -12.41 -14.28
CA ASP A 107 18.03 -13.62 -13.79
C ASP A 107 17.86 -13.60 -12.26
N LEU A 108 18.21 -12.49 -11.59
CA LEU A 108 18.22 -12.37 -10.13
C LEU A 108 17.17 -11.38 -9.66
N ALA A 109 16.52 -11.68 -8.53
CA ALA A 109 15.71 -10.75 -7.77
C ALA A 109 16.59 -10.01 -6.77
N ARG A 110 16.62 -8.67 -6.87
CA ARG A 110 17.33 -7.79 -5.94
C ARG A 110 16.34 -7.03 -5.08
N PHE A 111 16.51 -7.06 -3.77
CA PHE A 111 15.64 -6.31 -2.88
C PHE A 111 16.00 -4.82 -2.92
N ARG A 112 14.98 -3.98 -3.12
CA ARG A 112 15.12 -2.53 -3.16
C ARG A 112 14.14 -1.89 -2.17
N PRO A 113 14.64 -1.13 -1.17
CA PRO A 113 13.78 -0.32 -0.32
C PRO A 113 12.99 0.70 -1.15
N VAL A 114 11.71 0.88 -0.83
CA VAL A 114 10.86 1.90 -1.47
C VAL A 114 10.13 2.71 -0.42
N GLU A 115 9.93 4.00 -0.71
CA GLU A 115 9.00 4.82 0.05
C GLU A 115 7.64 4.79 -0.64
N ILE A 116 6.60 4.38 0.09
CA ILE A 116 5.23 4.32 -0.44
C ILE A 116 4.41 5.55 -0.07
N GLY A 117 3.54 5.96 -0.99
CA GLY A 117 2.62 7.08 -0.83
C GLY A 117 1.17 6.62 -0.61
N VAL A 118 0.27 7.14 -1.45
CA VAL A 118 -1.15 6.80 -1.41
C VAL A 118 -1.37 5.31 -1.71
N ALA A 119 -2.09 4.63 -0.82
CA ALA A 119 -2.56 3.26 -1.03
C ALA A 119 -3.88 3.26 -1.80
N GLY A 120 -3.89 2.63 -2.97
CA GLY A 120 -5.10 2.35 -3.74
C GLY A 120 -5.64 0.94 -3.47
N ASP A 121 -6.66 0.52 -4.22
CA ASP A 121 -7.29 -0.80 -4.05
C ASP A 121 -6.40 -1.96 -4.54
N ASN A 122 -5.62 -1.72 -5.61
CA ASN A 122 -4.80 -2.75 -6.27
C ASN A 122 -3.30 -2.37 -6.33
N TYR A 123 -2.97 -1.10 -6.10
CA TYR A 123 -1.62 -0.55 -6.29
C TYR A 123 -1.24 0.39 -5.15
N PHE A 124 0.05 0.44 -4.83
CA PHE A 124 0.66 1.49 -4.01
C PHE A 124 1.38 2.50 -4.91
N GLU A 125 1.25 3.79 -4.60
CA GLU A 125 2.13 4.82 -5.12
C GLU A 125 3.55 4.63 -4.57
N VAL A 126 4.55 4.78 -5.42
CA VAL A 126 5.97 4.79 -5.04
C VAL A 126 6.47 6.23 -5.14
N LEU A 127 6.98 6.76 -4.02
CA LEU A 127 7.55 8.09 -3.91
C LEU A 127 9.05 8.08 -4.22
N GLU A 128 9.77 7.08 -3.69
CA GLU A 128 11.22 6.93 -3.83
C GLU A 128 11.63 5.46 -3.92
N GLY A 129 12.83 5.21 -4.45
CA GLY A 129 13.44 3.88 -4.50
C GLY A 129 13.03 3.02 -5.70
N LEU A 130 12.34 3.56 -6.71
CA LEU A 130 12.10 2.85 -7.96
C LEU A 130 12.03 3.83 -9.13
N ASP A 131 12.58 3.45 -10.27
CA ASP A 131 12.51 4.21 -11.51
C ASP A 131 11.42 3.69 -12.45
N GLU A 132 10.91 4.56 -13.32
CA GLU A 132 9.97 4.17 -14.36
C GLU A 132 10.57 3.16 -15.33
N GLY A 133 9.83 2.08 -15.60
CA GLY A 133 10.21 1.04 -16.55
C GLY A 133 10.99 -0.13 -15.94
N GLU A 134 11.30 -0.08 -14.65
CA GLU A 134 11.86 -1.21 -13.94
C GLU A 134 10.84 -2.34 -13.76
N THR A 135 11.32 -3.58 -13.79
CA THR A 135 10.45 -4.76 -13.66
C THR A 135 10.52 -5.27 -12.23
N VAL A 136 9.39 -5.26 -11.54
CA VAL A 136 9.25 -5.78 -10.18
C VAL A 136 8.70 -7.20 -10.19
N VAL A 137 9.13 -8.00 -9.22
CA VAL A 137 8.58 -9.34 -8.98
C VAL A 137 7.23 -9.20 -8.28
N SER A 138 6.22 -9.86 -8.81
CA SER A 138 4.87 -9.92 -8.23
C SER A 138 4.41 -11.37 -8.13
N GLY A 139 3.76 -11.74 -7.04
CA GLY A 139 3.36 -13.13 -6.82
C GLY A 139 2.41 -13.28 -5.63
N THR A 140 2.16 -14.53 -5.23
CA THR A 140 1.43 -14.77 -3.97
C THR A 140 2.26 -14.26 -2.80
N TYR A 141 1.59 -13.83 -1.73
CA TYR A 141 2.25 -13.33 -0.53
C TYR A 141 3.33 -14.28 0.03
N GLN A 142 3.10 -15.60 -0.09
CA GLN A 142 4.06 -16.61 0.37
C GLN A 142 5.36 -16.56 -0.44
N VAL A 143 5.27 -16.49 -1.77
CA VAL A 143 6.44 -16.50 -2.65
C VAL A 143 7.30 -15.25 -2.44
N ILE A 144 6.67 -14.08 -2.37
CA ILE A 144 7.39 -12.81 -2.20
C ILE A 144 8.09 -12.73 -0.84
N ARG A 145 7.46 -13.28 0.21
CA ARG A 145 8.04 -13.29 1.56
C ARG A 145 9.15 -14.32 1.75
N GLU A 146 9.13 -15.40 0.99
CA GLU A 146 10.18 -16.43 1.00
C GLU A 146 11.38 -16.07 0.11
N LEU A 147 11.20 -15.08 -0.78
CA LEU A 147 12.26 -14.61 -1.67
C LEU A 147 13.34 -13.88 -0.88
N SER A 148 14.59 -14.21 -1.17
CA SER A 148 15.79 -13.60 -0.60
C SER A 148 16.51 -12.74 -1.64
N ASP A 149 17.30 -11.76 -1.18
CA ASP A 149 18.14 -10.96 -2.08
C ASP A 149 19.13 -11.86 -2.85
N GLY A 150 19.12 -11.76 -4.18
CA GLY A 150 19.93 -12.57 -5.08
C GLY A 150 19.33 -13.92 -5.47
N ASP A 151 18.07 -14.19 -5.16
CA ASP A 151 17.40 -15.41 -5.63
C ASP A 151 17.19 -15.41 -7.15
N LEU A 152 17.29 -16.59 -7.75
CA LEU A 152 17.03 -16.75 -9.20
C LEU A 152 15.52 -16.67 -9.48
N VAL A 153 15.16 -15.85 -10.46
CA VAL A 153 13.78 -15.68 -10.93
C VAL A 153 13.70 -15.88 -12.44
N ASP A 154 12.64 -16.56 -12.89
CA ASP A 154 12.35 -16.71 -14.31
C ASP A 154 11.30 -15.65 -14.71
N PRO A 155 11.63 -14.71 -15.61
CA PRO A 155 10.70 -13.70 -16.09
C PRO A 155 9.66 -14.33 -17.03
N THR A 156 8.75 -15.14 -16.46
CA THR A 156 7.56 -15.57 -17.18
C THR A 156 6.57 -14.41 -17.24
N SER A 157 6.24 -14.01 -18.47
CA SER A 157 5.46 -12.82 -18.82
C SER A 157 4.10 -12.76 -18.12
N SER A 158 3.78 -11.57 -17.62
CA SER A 158 2.54 -11.18 -16.96
C SER A 158 1.27 -11.47 -17.77
N ASP A 159 0.27 -11.99 -17.08
CA ASP A 159 -1.12 -11.98 -17.52
C ASP A 159 -1.59 -10.52 -17.55
N SER A 160 -1.88 -10.02 -18.74
CA SER A 160 -2.47 -8.71 -18.96
C SER A 160 -3.87 -8.70 -18.34
N THR A 161 -4.01 -8.18 -17.11
CA THR A 161 -5.32 -7.86 -16.54
C THR A 161 -6.01 -6.87 -17.47
N GLN A 162 -7.00 -7.40 -18.18
CA GLN A 162 -7.91 -6.68 -19.06
C GLN A 162 -8.58 -5.58 -18.25
N ALA A 163 -8.31 -4.33 -18.62
CA ALA A 163 -9.22 -3.24 -18.37
C ALA A 163 -10.55 -3.59 -19.06
N THR A 164 -11.46 -4.21 -18.32
CA THR A 164 -12.86 -4.28 -18.70
C THR A 164 -13.48 -2.97 -18.25
N GLU A 165 -13.66 -2.06 -19.21
CA GLU A 165 -14.67 -1.01 -19.14
C GLU A 165 -16.02 -1.65 -18.80
N GLU A 166 -16.66 -1.22 -17.71
CA GLU A 166 -18.11 -1.15 -17.55
C GLU A 166 -18.52 0.20 -16.97
#